data_AF-A0A7X7T6I4-F1
#
_entry.id   AF-A0A7X7T6I4-F1
#
_cell.length_a   1.000
_cell.length_b   1.000
_cell.length_c   1.000
_cell.angle_alpha   90.00
_cell.angle_beta   90.00
_cell.angle_gamma   90.00
#
_symmetry.space_group_name_H-M   'P 1'
#
loop_
_entity.id
_entity.type
_entity.pdbx_description
1 polymer ?
#
loop_
_entity_poly.entity_id
_entity_poly.type
_entity_poly.pdbx_seq_one_letter_code
_entity_poly.pdbx_strand_id
1 'polypeptide(L)'
;ETRRFTGHQRDLGSPTNTTDDLEYMHARYYGVKMGRLLSVDPIEGLSRFPQSWNKYTYTRGNPQKYTDPTGLYTLRCVTDDEQCAADAEAFEKARQQLLKSKDAEIATAAAAWGDPGQENGVTLAFGSPGDAASGVVSIQGPYLQPNGTMQMVASATILQGLRGTELLNAVAHEGSHIRDAQTFVATFTITPTFWDVTKNLTLFQTEMNAFRITHKVYSSANQSFSAGCRGCRLGAGVRTRADVDLAITKILADPDGQYKLSPANQGKHQFELWVRPPEQP
;
A
#
# COMPACT_ATOMS: atom_id res chain seq x y z
N GLU A 1 8.58 11.07 -29.54
CA GLU A 1 9.49 10.32 -28.63
C GLU A 1 9.20 8.83 -28.76
N THR A 2 10.22 7.97 -28.75
CA THR A 2 10.05 6.51 -28.86
C THR A 2 10.03 5.87 -27.48
N ARG A 3 8.87 5.41 -27.02
CA ARG A 3 8.74 4.55 -25.83
C ARG A 3 9.22 3.14 -26.16
N ARG A 4 10.00 2.52 -25.26
CA ARG A 4 10.65 1.21 -25.46
C ARG A 4 10.42 0.30 -24.26
N PHE A 5 11.46 -0.29 -23.65
CA PHE A 5 11.31 -1.33 -22.64
C PHE A 5 10.52 -0.79 -21.42
N THR A 6 9.58 -1.62 -20.97
CA THR A 6 8.56 -1.30 -19.95
C THR A 6 7.79 0.02 -20.15
N GLY A 7 7.68 0.52 -21.39
CA GLY A 7 6.92 1.73 -21.71
C GLY A 7 7.66 3.05 -21.47
N HIS A 8 8.94 3.00 -21.07
CA HIS A 8 9.74 4.16 -20.74
C HIS A 8 10.34 4.86 -21.96
N GLN A 9 10.61 6.16 -21.84
CA GLN A 9 11.24 6.95 -22.89
C GLN A 9 12.69 6.50 -23.07
N ARG A 10 13.07 6.22 -24.31
CA ARG A 10 14.46 5.96 -24.67
C ARG A 10 15.16 7.24 -25.11
N ASP A 11 16.27 7.54 -24.45
CA ASP A 11 17.25 8.53 -24.88
C ASP A 11 18.32 7.84 -25.73
N LEU A 12 18.63 8.44 -26.88
CA LEU A 12 19.56 7.88 -27.87
C LEU A 12 20.89 8.64 -27.76
N GLY A 13 21.95 7.96 -27.31
CA GLY A 13 23.29 8.55 -27.34
C GLY A 13 23.84 8.70 -28.78
N SER A 14 23.35 7.87 -29.71
CA SER A 14 23.58 8.01 -31.15
C SER A 14 22.34 7.61 -31.97
N PRO A 15 21.95 8.37 -33.01
CA PRO A 15 20.78 8.03 -33.84
C PRO A 15 20.99 6.77 -34.71
N THR A 16 22.24 6.30 -34.86
CA THR A 16 22.60 5.15 -35.70
C THR A 16 23.15 3.97 -34.90
N ASN A 17 23.36 4.13 -33.59
CA ASN A 17 23.96 3.12 -32.75
C ASN A 17 23.24 3.05 -31.40
N THR A 18 22.84 1.85 -30.99
CA THR A 18 22.05 1.61 -29.79
C THR A 18 22.90 1.20 -28.59
N THR A 19 24.23 1.27 -28.67
CA THR A 19 25.14 0.85 -27.58
C THR A 19 25.04 1.69 -26.33
N ASP A 20 24.71 2.96 -26.49
CA ASP A 20 24.64 4.00 -25.46
C ASP A 20 23.20 4.44 -25.19
N ASP A 21 22.21 3.73 -25.73
CA ASP A 21 20.79 3.96 -25.45
C ASP A 21 20.51 3.78 -23.97
N LEU A 22 19.89 4.81 -23.39
CA LEU A 22 19.43 4.80 -22.01
C LEU A 22 17.91 4.88 -21.98
N GLU A 23 17.30 4.21 -21.02
CA GLU A 23 15.87 4.38 -20.75
C GLU A 23 15.67 5.22 -19.50
N TYR A 24 14.92 6.30 -19.67
CA TYR A 24 14.55 7.18 -18.57
C TYR A 24 13.39 6.55 -17.80
N MET A 25 13.73 5.93 -16.67
CA MET A 25 12.81 5.26 -15.74
C MET A 25 12.19 6.25 -14.73
N HIS A 26 11.92 7.48 -15.16
CA HIS A 26 11.48 8.63 -14.35
C HIS A 26 12.44 9.09 -13.26
N ALA A 27 12.77 8.23 -12.30
CA ALA A 27 13.69 8.55 -11.21
C ALA A 27 15.16 8.22 -11.52
N ARG A 28 15.42 7.35 -12.51
CA ARG A 28 16.75 6.79 -12.82
C ARG A 28 16.91 6.52 -14.31
N TYR A 29 18.16 6.32 -14.75
CA TYR A 29 18.46 5.83 -16.09
C TYR A 29 18.79 4.34 -16.06
N TYR A 30 18.24 3.59 -17.01
CA TYR A 30 18.47 2.17 -17.19
C TYR A 30 19.31 1.91 -18.44
N GLY A 31 20.44 1.24 -18.26
CA GLY A 31 21.30 0.81 -19.35
C GLY A 31 20.75 -0.49 -19.94
N VAL A 32 20.04 -0.39 -21.07
CA VAL A 32 19.32 -1.53 -21.68
C VAL A 32 20.27 -2.68 -22.02
N LYS A 33 21.48 -2.40 -22.49
CA LYS A 33 22.50 -3.43 -22.77
C LYS A 33 23.08 -4.09 -21.53
N MET A 34 23.16 -3.35 -20.43
CA MET A 34 23.72 -3.84 -19.16
C MET A 34 22.67 -4.56 -18.32
N GLY A 35 21.39 -4.35 -18.63
CA GLY A 35 20.26 -4.90 -17.89
C GLY A 35 20.13 -4.31 -16.48
N ARG A 36 20.70 -3.12 -16.22
CA ARG A 36 20.86 -2.54 -14.88
C ARG A 36 20.65 -1.03 -14.88
N LEU A 37 20.26 -0.51 -13.72
CA LEU A 37 20.22 0.92 -13.45
C LEU A 37 21.65 1.48 -13.44
N LEU A 38 21.82 2.71 -13.91
CA LEU A 38 23.11 3.39 -14.00
C LEU A 38 23.49 4.16 -12.73
N SER A 39 22.57 4.25 -11.78
CA SER A 39 22.82 4.81 -10.46
C SER A 39 22.43 3.78 -9.40
N VAL A 40 23.16 3.81 -8.29
CA VAL A 40 22.80 3.04 -7.09
C VAL A 40 21.38 3.43 -6.67
N ASP A 41 20.54 2.42 -6.44
CA ASP A 41 19.27 2.60 -5.77
C ASP A 41 19.54 3.11 -4.34
N PRO A 42 19.06 4.31 -3.93
CA PRO A 42 19.26 4.81 -2.58
C PRO A 42 18.58 3.93 -1.52
N ILE A 43 17.71 3.01 -1.95
CA ILE A 43 17.05 2.00 -1.13
C ILE A 43 18.04 1.01 -0.50
N GLU A 44 17.82 0.67 0.76
CA GLU A 44 18.49 -0.46 1.42
C GLU A 44 17.74 -1.78 1.21
N GLY A 45 18.50 -2.86 0.99
CA GLY A 45 17.93 -4.19 0.77
C GLY A 45 17.33 -4.79 2.04
N LEU A 46 16.28 -5.60 1.86
CA LEU A 46 15.61 -6.32 2.95
C LEU A 46 16.22 -7.70 3.15
N SER A 47 16.44 -8.13 4.39
CA SER A 47 17.04 -9.46 4.69
C SER A 47 16.24 -10.61 4.09
N ARG A 48 14.90 -10.51 4.16
CA ARG A 48 13.97 -11.52 3.65
C ARG A 48 13.88 -11.54 2.12
N PHE A 49 14.43 -10.52 1.46
CA PHE A 49 14.53 -10.45 0.01
C PHE A 49 16.00 -10.24 -0.38
N PRO A 50 16.84 -11.29 -0.38
CA PRO A 50 18.25 -11.17 -0.74
C PRO A 50 18.50 -10.49 -2.10
N GLN A 51 17.52 -10.54 -3.00
CA GLN A 51 17.57 -9.84 -4.29
C GLN A 51 17.51 -8.31 -4.18
N SER A 52 16.89 -7.73 -3.15
CA SER A 52 16.85 -6.26 -3.02
C SER A 52 18.15 -5.62 -2.54
N TRP A 53 19.12 -6.43 -2.12
CA TRP A 53 20.50 -5.98 -1.86
C TRP A 53 21.22 -5.57 -3.16
N ASN A 54 20.71 -6.00 -4.32
CA ASN A 54 21.24 -5.58 -5.60
C ASN A 54 20.61 -4.24 -6.04
N LYS A 55 21.24 -3.17 -5.56
CA LYS A 55 20.87 -1.76 -5.81
C LYS A 55 20.96 -1.31 -7.28
N TYR A 56 21.31 -2.19 -8.20
CA TYR A 56 21.37 -1.90 -9.63
C TYR A 56 20.29 -2.66 -10.42
N THR A 57 19.45 -3.47 -9.75
CA THR A 57 18.41 -4.23 -10.43
C THR A 57 17.16 -3.41 -10.65
N TYR A 58 16.66 -3.43 -11.88
CA TYR A 58 15.30 -3.02 -12.17
C TYR A 58 14.34 -4.15 -11.75
N THR A 59 13.31 -3.81 -10.98
CA THR A 59 12.20 -4.70 -10.57
C THR A 59 12.65 -6.06 -10.01
N ARG A 60 13.66 -6.02 -9.12
CA ARG A 60 14.26 -7.20 -8.48
C ARG A 60 14.85 -8.22 -9.47
N GLY A 61 15.22 -7.76 -10.66
CA GLY A 61 15.77 -8.60 -11.73
C GLY A 61 14.73 -9.45 -12.44
N ASN A 62 13.43 -9.19 -12.25
CA ASN A 62 12.36 -9.88 -12.97
C ASN A 62 11.41 -8.89 -13.67
N PRO A 63 11.90 -8.21 -14.73
CA PRO A 63 11.13 -7.25 -15.52
C PRO A 63 10.01 -7.88 -16.36
N GLN A 64 9.91 -9.21 -16.40
CA GLN A 64 8.79 -9.91 -17.03
C GLN A 64 7.58 -10.01 -16.09
N LYS A 65 7.80 -9.98 -14.77
CA LYS A 65 6.76 -10.16 -13.76
C LYS A 65 6.43 -8.87 -13.02
N TYR A 66 7.40 -7.96 -12.95
CA TYR A 66 7.31 -6.73 -12.21
C TYR A 66 7.71 -5.59 -13.12
N THR A 67 6.92 -4.54 -13.09
CA THR A 67 7.21 -3.29 -13.78
C THR A 67 7.34 -2.22 -12.71
N ASP A 68 8.13 -1.18 -12.98
CA ASP A 68 8.12 0.03 -12.16
C ASP A 68 7.85 1.20 -13.10
N PRO A 69 6.58 1.40 -13.55
CA PRO A 69 6.20 2.40 -14.55
C PRO A 69 6.42 3.83 -14.07
N THR A 70 6.50 4.03 -12.76
CA THR A 70 6.57 5.35 -12.13
C THR A 70 7.94 5.60 -11.48
N GLY A 71 8.74 4.55 -11.22
CA GLY A 71 9.98 4.64 -10.45
C GLY A 71 9.75 4.64 -8.94
N LEU A 72 8.53 4.30 -8.48
CA LEU A 72 8.01 4.69 -7.17
C LEU A 72 7.71 3.50 -6.22
N TYR A 73 7.41 2.31 -6.72
CA TYR A 73 7.17 1.09 -5.92
C TYR A 73 7.22 -0.14 -6.83
N THR A 74 7.52 -1.33 -6.28
CA THR A 74 7.51 -2.56 -7.09
C THR A 74 6.06 -2.91 -7.44
N LEU A 75 5.66 -2.70 -8.70
CA LEU A 75 4.35 -3.11 -9.19
C LEU A 75 4.36 -4.54 -9.69
N ARG A 76 3.30 -5.26 -9.37
CA ARG A 76 2.94 -6.51 -10.04
C ARG A 76 1.68 -6.29 -10.87
N CYS A 77 1.83 -6.27 -12.19
CA CYS A 77 0.70 -6.27 -13.12
C CYS A 77 0.20 -7.71 -13.27
N VAL A 78 -1.09 -7.95 -13.00
CA VAL A 78 -1.71 -9.28 -13.16
C VAL A 78 -2.43 -9.39 -14.51
N THR A 79 -2.61 -8.27 -15.21
CA THR A 79 -3.28 -8.10 -16.51
C THR A 79 -2.38 -7.29 -17.47
N ASP A 80 -2.91 -6.81 -18.61
CA ASP A 80 -2.12 -6.10 -19.63
C ASP A 80 -1.29 -4.92 -19.08
N ASP A 81 -0.11 -4.69 -19.69
CA ASP A 81 0.90 -3.74 -19.20
C ASP A 81 0.44 -2.28 -19.30
N GLU A 82 -0.46 -1.94 -20.23
CA GLU A 82 -0.89 -0.56 -20.49
C GLU A 82 -1.92 -0.07 -19.45
N GLN A 83 -2.94 -0.87 -19.14
CA GLN A 83 -3.93 -0.51 -18.12
C GLN A 83 -3.30 -0.49 -16.73
N CYS A 84 -2.35 -1.40 -16.45
CA CYS A 84 -1.60 -1.40 -15.19
C CYS A 84 -0.80 -0.10 -14.99
N ALA A 85 -0.15 0.42 -16.04
CA ALA A 85 0.58 1.68 -15.98
C ALA A 85 -0.36 2.88 -15.74
N ALA A 86 -1.52 2.90 -16.40
CA ALA A 86 -2.52 3.95 -16.20
C ALA A 86 -3.10 3.93 -14.77
N ASP A 87 -3.32 2.75 -14.20
CA ASP A 87 -3.80 2.60 -12.83
C ASP A 87 -2.74 3.00 -11.79
N ALA A 88 -1.47 2.70 -12.05
CA ALA A 88 -0.35 3.17 -11.23
C ALA A 88 -0.23 4.69 -11.19
N GLU A 89 -0.35 5.33 -12.36
CA GLU A 89 -0.33 6.79 -12.44
C GLU A 89 -1.53 7.41 -11.71
N ALA A 90 -2.72 6.83 -11.88
CA ALA A 90 -3.92 7.28 -11.18
C ALA A 90 -3.79 7.11 -9.66
N PHE A 91 -3.27 5.98 -9.20
CA PHE A 91 -3.01 5.70 -7.79
C PHE A 91 -2.07 6.73 -7.20
N GLU A 92 -0.94 7.03 -7.86
CA GLU A 92 0.03 7.98 -7.31
C GLU A 92 -0.56 9.39 -7.26
N LYS A 93 -1.32 9.81 -8.28
CA LYS A 93 -2.04 11.10 -8.25
C LYS A 93 -3.01 11.16 -7.08
N ALA A 94 -3.77 10.09 -6.84
CA ALA A 94 -4.68 9.99 -5.70
C ALA A 94 -3.93 10.06 -4.37
N ARG A 95 -2.83 9.31 -4.22
CA ARG A 95 -1.98 9.34 -3.02
C ARG A 95 -1.43 10.75 -2.75
N GLN A 96 -0.88 11.42 -3.76
CA GLN A 96 -0.36 12.79 -3.67
C GLN A 96 -1.44 13.81 -3.31
N GLN A 97 -2.67 13.62 -3.78
CA GLN A 97 -3.80 14.42 -3.36
C GLN A 97 -4.13 14.21 -1.88
N LEU A 98 -4.17 12.95 -1.43
CA LEU A 98 -4.49 12.60 -0.04
C LEU A 98 -3.41 13.04 0.95
N LEU A 99 -2.13 13.02 0.55
CA LEU A 99 -1.02 13.56 1.35
C LEU A 99 -1.21 15.05 1.69
N LYS A 100 -1.89 15.80 0.82
CA LYS A 100 -2.21 17.23 1.00
C LYS A 100 -3.51 17.47 1.75
N SER A 101 -4.18 16.41 2.22
CA SER A 101 -5.40 16.51 2.99
C SER A 101 -5.18 17.29 4.28
N LYS A 102 -6.16 18.10 4.67
CA LYS A 102 -6.18 18.77 5.99
C LYS A 102 -6.54 17.80 7.12
N ASP A 103 -7.08 16.64 6.80
CA ASP A 103 -7.36 15.58 7.78
C ASP A 103 -6.10 14.73 7.97
N ALA A 104 -5.53 14.79 9.17
CA ALA A 104 -4.29 14.10 9.50
C ALA A 104 -4.40 12.57 9.39
N GLU A 105 -5.57 11.98 9.65
CA GLU A 105 -5.73 10.53 9.54
C GLU A 105 -5.72 10.09 8.07
N ILE A 106 -6.29 10.90 7.17
CA ILE A 106 -6.20 10.68 5.72
C ILE A 106 -4.76 10.83 5.24
N ALA A 107 -4.09 11.92 5.61
CA ALA A 107 -2.73 12.20 5.17
C ALA A 107 -1.73 11.13 5.63
N THR A 108 -1.85 10.66 6.89
CA THR A 108 -1.01 9.59 7.43
C THR A 108 -1.29 8.23 6.80
N ALA A 109 -2.54 7.92 6.47
CA ALA A 109 -2.87 6.70 5.73
C ALA A 109 -2.28 6.72 4.31
N ALA A 110 -2.30 7.87 3.63
CA ALA A 110 -1.66 8.04 2.32
C ALA A 110 -0.11 7.97 2.40
N ALA A 111 0.47 8.48 3.48
CA ALA A 111 1.92 8.42 3.73
C ALA A 111 2.41 7.00 4.04
N ALA A 112 1.56 6.13 4.61
CA ALA A 112 1.94 4.77 5.00
C ALA A 112 2.37 3.89 3.82
N TRP A 113 1.87 4.18 2.62
CA TRP A 113 2.33 3.55 1.37
C TRP A 113 3.82 3.76 1.09
N GLY A 114 4.42 4.78 1.71
CA GLY A 114 5.82 5.18 1.53
C GLY A 114 6.03 6.09 0.34
N ASP A 115 7.30 6.45 0.18
CA ASP A 115 7.73 7.29 -0.91
C ASP A 115 8.15 6.48 -2.12
N PRO A 116 8.03 7.10 -3.30
CA PRO A 116 8.69 6.69 -4.50
C PRO A 116 10.09 6.12 -4.40
N GLY A 117 10.27 4.88 -4.88
CA GLY A 117 11.58 4.26 -5.01
C GLY A 117 12.22 4.15 -3.64
N GLN A 118 11.42 3.87 -2.61
CA GLN A 118 11.85 3.53 -1.26
C GLN A 118 11.31 2.14 -0.90
N GLU A 119 12.17 1.14 -0.72
CA GLU A 119 11.71 -0.17 -0.24
C GLU A 119 11.38 -0.06 1.24
N ASN A 120 10.09 0.09 1.50
CA ASN A 120 9.51 0.16 2.83
C ASN A 120 8.80 -1.15 3.22
N GLY A 121 8.96 -2.21 2.41
CA GLY A 121 8.29 -3.50 2.61
C GLY A 121 6.86 -3.54 2.09
N VAL A 122 6.37 -2.49 1.41
CA VAL A 122 5.05 -2.46 0.78
C VAL A 122 5.17 -2.83 -0.70
N THR A 123 4.34 -3.77 -1.15
CA THR A 123 4.17 -4.14 -2.57
C THR A 123 2.74 -3.82 -3.00
N LEU A 124 2.58 -3.14 -4.13
CA LEU A 124 1.28 -2.79 -4.69
C LEU A 124 1.03 -3.56 -6.00
N ALA A 125 -0.19 -4.04 -6.17
CA ALA A 125 -0.68 -4.65 -7.41
C ALA A 125 -2.02 -4.02 -7.80
N PHE A 126 -2.32 -4.06 -9.10
CA PHE A 126 -3.64 -3.73 -9.62
C PHE A 126 -4.27 -4.97 -10.24
N GLY A 127 -5.51 -5.27 -9.87
CA GLY A 127 -6.21 -6.47 -10.31
C GLY A 127 -7.45 -6.75 -9.46
N SER A 128 -8.04 -7.93 -9.60
CA SER A 128 -9.15 -8.32 -8.73
C SER A 128 -8.66 -8.58 -7.30
N PRO A 129 -9.22 -7.91 -6.28
CA PRO A 129 -8.89 -8.16 -4.88
C PRO A 129 -9.70 -9.32 -4.28
N GLY A 130 -10.32 -10.17 -5.11
CA GLY A 130 -11.20 -11.26 -4.66
C GLY A 130 -12.56 -10.75 -4.25
N ASP A 131 -13.02 -11.13 -3.05
CA ASP A 131 -14.33 -10.74 -2.51
C ASP A 131 -14.38 -9.28 -2.00
N ALA A 132 -13.22 -8.59 -1.96
CA ALA A 132 -13.15 -7.22 -1.50
C ALA A 132 -13.64 -6.22 -2.57
N ALA A 133 -14.27 -5.13 -2.12
CA ALA A 133 -14.94 -4.19 -3.03
C ALA A 133 -13.97 -3.26 -3.80
N SER A 134 -12.84 -2.88 -3.22
CA SER A 134 -11.95 -1.85 -3.82
C SER A 134 -10.46 -2.09 -3.60
N GLY A 135 -10.10 -2.86 -2.58
CA GLY A 135 -8.72 -3.25 -2.33
C GLY A 135 -8.63 -4.28 -1.22
N VAL A 136 -7.42 -4.82 -1.04
CA VAL A 136 -7.08 -5.69 0.08
C VAL A 136 -5.61 -5.53 0.42
N VAL A 137 -5.29 -5.49 1.71
CA VAL A 137 -3.91 -5.51 2.23
C VAL A 137 -3.67 -6.77 3.05
N SER A 138 -2.59 -7.48 2.74
CA SER A 138 -2.07 -8.59 3.55
C SER A 138 -0.78 -8.18 4.23
N ILE A 139 -0.70 -8.35 5.55
CA ILE A 139 0.46 -8.01 6.37
C ILE A 139 1.19 -9.29 6.81
N GLN A 140 2.51 -9.25 6.82
CA GLN A 140 3.38 -10.31 7.35
C GLN A 140 4.51 -9.71 8.20
N GLY A 141 5.02 -10.48 9.16
CA GLY A 141 6.13 -10.09 10.03
C GLY A 141 5.72 -9.98 11.50
N PRO A 142 6.32 -9.04 12.27
CA PRO A 142 7.46 -8.20 11.91
C PRO A 142 8.76 -9.03 11.78
N TYR A 143 9.68 -8.58 10.93
CA TYR A 143 10.95 -9.23 10.63
C TYR A 143 12.13 -8.36 11.06
N LEU A 144 13.12 -8.96 11.71
CA LEU A 144 14.39 -8.31 12.01
C LEU A 144 15.19 -8.11 10.72
N GLN A 145 15.47 -6.87 10.39
CA GLN A 145 16.36 -6.48 9.29
C GLN A 145 17.81 -6.44 9.76
N PRO A 146 18.81 -6.52 8.85
CA PRO A 146 20.21 -6.65 9.25
C PRO A 146 20.79 -5.36 9.81
N ASN A 147 20.14 -4.23 9.54
CA ASN A 147 20.40 -2.94 10.18
C ASN A 147 19.90 -2.86 11.64
N GLY A 148 19.31 -3.94 12.18
CA GLY A 148 18.79 -3.97 13.55
C GLY A 148 17.42 -3.32 13.72
N THR A 149 16.69 -3.04 12.64
CA THR A 149 15.32 -2.52 12.70
C THR A 149 14.29 -3.63 12.48
N MET A 150 13.11 -3.50 13.08
CA MET A 150 11.98 -4.38 12.78
C MET A 150 11.17 -3.81 11.62
N GLN A 151 10.73 -4.66 10.70
CA GLN A 151 9.96 -4.24 9.54
C GLN A 151 8.88 -5.26 9.17
N MET A 152 7.72 -4.77 8.75
CA MET A 152 6.66 -5.61 8.18
C MET A 152 6.79 -5.73 6.66
N VAL A 153 6.15 -6.75 6.09
CA VAL A 153 5.88 -6.82 4.65
C VAL A 153 4.39 -6.66 4.43
N ALA A 154 3.99 -5.67 3.63
CA ALA A 154 2.62 -5.48 3.18
C ALA A 154 2.50 -5.83 1.70
N SER A 155 1.49 -6.61 1.33
CA SER A 155 1.11 -6.86 -0.07
C SER A 155 -0.31 -6.34 -0.25
N ALA A 156 -0.46 -5.31 -1.06
CA ALA A 156 -1.75 -4.70 -1.35
C ALA A 156 -2.16 -4.96 -2.80
N THR A 157 -3.45 -5.22 -3.01
CA THR A 157 -4.06 -5.22 -4.34
C THR A 157 -5.18 -4.20 -4.35
N ILE A 158 -5.15 -3.26 -5.29
CA ILE A 158 -6.23 -2.30 -5.53
C ILE A 158 -6.98 -2.74 -6.77
N LEU A 159 -8.31 -2.60 -6.75
CA LEU A 159 -9.16 -2.95 -7.89
C LEU A 159 -8.75 -2.14 -9.13
N GLN A 160 -8.57 -2.86 -10.25
CA GLN A 160 -8.19 -2.27 -11.53
C GLN A 160 -9.26 -1.29 -12.03
N GLY A 161 -8.83 -0.17 -12.63
CA GLY A 161 -9.75 0.81 -13.22
C GLY A 161 -10.49 1.76 -12.27
N LEU A 162 -10.26 1.70 -10.95
CA LEU A 162 -10.87 2.65 -10.00
C LEU A 162 -10.47 4.10 -10.30
N ARG A 163 -11.42 5.04 -10.20
CA ARG A 163 -11.17 6.48 -10.42
C ARG A 163 -11.94 7.33 -9.39
N GLY A 164 -11.64 8.63 -9.36
CA GLY A 164 -12.36 9.60 -8.51
C GLY A 164 -12.33 9.25 -7.02
N THR A 165 -13.45 9.44 -6.33
CA THR A 165 -13.58 9.21 -4.89
C THR A 165 -13.41 7.74 -4.51
N GLU A 166 -13.78 6.80 -5.38
CA GLU A 166 -13.60 5.38 -5.12
C GLU A 166 -12.10 5.02 -5.05
N LEU A 167 -11.29 5.56 -5.96
CA LEU A 167 -9.84 5.41 -5.91
C LEU A 167 -9.24 6.10 -4.68
N LEU A 168 -9.63 7.36 -4.42
CA LEU A 168 -9.17 8.09 -3.23
C LEU A 168 -9.50 7.31 -1.94
N ASN A 169 -10.69 6.72 -1.88
CA ASN A 169 -11.10 5.87 -0.77
C ASN A 169 -10.23 4.62 -0.67
N ALA A 170 -10.05 3.88 -1.78
CA ALA A 170 -9.24 2.65 -1.77
C ALA A 170 -7.81 2.93 -1.28
N VAL A 171 -7.17 4.00 -1.80
CA VAL A 171 -5.81 4.40 -1.37
C VAL A 171 -5.77 4.73 0.12
N ALA A 172 -6.72 5.52 0.63
CA ALA A 172 -6.72 5.92 2.04
C ALA A 172 -7.12 4.77 2.98
N HIS A 173 -8.09 3.95 2.58
CA HIS A 173 -8.59 2.81 3.35
C HIS A 173 -7.51 1.74 3.48
N GLU A 174 -6.98 1.24 2.36
CA GLU A 174 -5.91 0.24 2.37
C GLU A 174 -4.62 0.79 3.01
N GLY A 175 -4.31 2.08 2.78
CA GLY A 175 -3.18 2.75 3.43
C GLY A 175 -3.31 2.79 4.96
N SER A 176 -4.54 2.82 5.49
CA SER A 176 -4.76 2.81 6.94
C SER A 176 -4.41 1.46 7.58
N HIS A 177 -4.63 0.33 6.89
CA HIS A 177 -4.17 -0.98 7.36
C HIS A 177 -2.66 -1.05 7.43
N ILE A 178 -1.97 -0.52 6.41
CA ILE A 178 -0.51 -0.42 6.38
C ILE A 178 -0.03 0.45 7.54
N ARG A 179 -0.65 1.61 7.76
CA ARG A 179 -0.33 2.52 8.88
C ARG A 179 -0.50 1.86 10.24
N ASP A 180 -1.62 1.18 10.45
CA ASP A 180 -1.93 0.50 11.72
C ASP A 180 -0.85 -0.57 12.02
N ALA A 181 -0.46 -1.34 10.99
CA ALA A 181 0.59 -2.32 11.12
C ALA A 181 1.98 -1.70 11.35
N GLN A 182 2.34 -0.62 10.64
CA GLN A 182 3.58 0.15 10.88
C GLN A 182 3.63 0.67 12.31
N THR A 183 2.50 1.13 12.85
CA THR A 183 2.40 1.65 14.21
C THR A 183 2.76 0.59 15.23
N PHE A 184 2.32 -0.67 15.04
CA PHE A 184 2.73 -1.76 15.92
C PHE A 184 4.21 -2.10 15.77
N VAL A 185 4.71 -2.24 14.53
CA VAL A 185 6.13 -2.56 14.27
C VAL A 185 7.07 -1.52 14.86
N ALA A 186 6.70 -0.24 14.83
CA ALA A 186 7.48 0.85 15.42
C ALA A 186 7.66 0.75 16.95
N THR A 187 6.85 -0.07 17.64
CA THR A 187 6.97 -0.27 19.10
C THR A 187 8.06 -1.27 19.48
N PHE A 188 8.58 -2.03 18.50
CA PHE A 188 9.55 -3.07 18.78
C PHE A 188 10.92 -2.49 19.09
N THR A 189 11.48 -2.88 20.22
CA THR A 189 12.90 -2.71 20.55
C THR A 189 13.55 -4.08 20.71
N ILE A 190 14.83 -4.19 20.33
CA ILE A 190 15.59 -5.45 20.40
C ILE A 190 16.37 -5.57 21.71
N THR A 191 16.85 -4.44 22.25
CA THR A 191 17.66 -4.43 23.47
C THR A 191 17.32 -3.21 24.32
N PRO A 192 16.54 -3.39 25.42
CA PRO A 192 15.85 -4.62 25.79
C PRO A 192 14.79 -5.02 24.75
N THR A 193 14.49 -6.31 24.67
CA THR A 193 13.38 -6.78 23.84
C THR A 193 12.07 -6.24 24.43
N PHE A 194 11.29 -5.48 23.65
CA PHE A 194 9.99 -4.97 24.07
C PHE A 194 9.11 -4.70 22.84
N TRP A 195 7.80 -4.80 23.01
CA TRP A 195 6.80 -4.31 22.04
C TRP A 195 5.48 -4.01 22.78
N ASP A 196 4.73 -3.02 22.27
CA ASP A 196 3.45 -2.63 22.86
C ASP A 196 2.30 -3.40 22.19
N VAL A 197 1.85 -4.47 22.87
CA VAL A 197 0.76 -5.33 22.39
C VAL A 197 -0.57 -4.58 22.20
N THR A 198 -0.77 -3.42 22.83
CA THR A 198 -1.99 -2.63 22.63
C THR A 198 -2.09 -2.03 21.23
N LYS A 199 -0.97 -1.97 20.50
CA LYS A 199 -0.91 -1.53 19.09
C LYS A 199 -1.07 -2.68 18.10
N ASN A 200 -1.01 -3.94 18.52
CA ASN A 200 -1.32 -5.08 17.64
C ASN A 200 -2.84 -5.20 17.52
N LEU A 201 -3.44 -4.46 16.59
CA LEU A 201 -4.89 -4.35 16.48
C LEU A 201 -5.53 -5.65 15.99
N THR A 202 -6.77 -5.90 16.40
CA THR A 202 -7.61 -6.95 15.82
C THR A 202 -8.11 -6.56 14.43
N LEU A 203 -8.54 -7.54 13.63
CA LEU A 203 -9.13 -7.30 12.32
C LEU A 203 -10.32 -6.33 12.44
N PHE A 204 -11.19 -6.54 13.43
CA PHE A 204 -12.29 -5.61 13.68
C PHE A 204 -11.82 -4.17 13.96
N GLN A 205 -10.77 -3.99 14.76
CA GLN A 205 -10.25 -2.67 15.09
C GLN A 205 -9.63 -1.96 13.89
N THR A 206 -8.83 -2.65 13.08
CA THR A 206 -8.21 -2.03 11.89
C THR A 206 -9.25 -1.72 10.81
N GLU A 207 -10.27 -2.58 10.63
CA GLU A 207 -11.40 -2.29 9.74
C GLU A 207 -12.24 -1.10 10.23
N MET A 208 -12.50 -0.99 11.54
CA MET A 208 -13.17 0.18 12.11
C MET A 208 -12.39 1.48 11.81
N ASN A 209 -11.07 1.44 11.89
CA ASN A 209 -10.22 2.59 11.52
C ASN A 209 -10.31 2.89 10.02
N ALA A 210 -10.24 1.87 9.18
CA ALA A 210 -10.27 2.00 7.73
C ALA A 210 -11.62 2.56 7.22
N PHE A 211 -12.75 2.07 7.74
CA PHE A 211 -14.05 2.61 7.37
C PHE A 211 -14.32 4.02 7.94
N ARG A 212 -13.68 4.41 9.05
CA ARG A 212 -13.70 5.81 9.49
C ARG A 212 -12.98 6.72 8.49
N ILE A 213 -11.85 6.26 7.94
CA ILE A 213 -11.18 6.95 6.82
C ILE A 213 -12.11 7.01 5.60
N THR A 214 -12.79 5.93 5.24
CA THR A 214 -13.80 5.92 4.17
C THR A 214 -14.87 6.99 4.39
N HIS A 215 -15.44 7.08 5.59
CA HIS A 215 -16.38 8.15 5.92
C HIS A 215 -15.78 9.54 5.65
N LYS A 216 -14.56 9.80 6.12
CA LYS A 216 -13.90 11.10 5.95
C LYS A 216 -13.63 11.44 4.48
N VAL A 217 -13.14 10.49 3.70
CA VAL A 217 -12.87 10.69 2.26
C VAL A 217 -14.15 11.06 1.52
N TYR A 218 -15.22 10.25 1.68
CA TYR A 218 -16.49 10.53 1.01
C TYR A 218 -17.14 11.82 1.51
N SER A 219 -17.08 12.12 2.81
CA SER A 219 -17.55 13.39 3.37
C SER A 219 -16.81 14.59 2.75
N SER A 220 -15.49 14.49 2.58
CA SER A 220 -14.67 15.55 1.97
C SER A 220 -15.01 15.80 0.51
N ALA A 221 -15.46 14.76 -0.20
CA ALA A 221 -15.92 14.83 -1.59
C ALA A 221 -17.40 15.24 -1.73
N ASN A 222 -18.11 15.49 -0.62
CA ASN A 222 -19.57 15.67 -0.59
C ASN A 222 -20.33 14.52 -1.29
N GLN A 223 -19.81 13.31 -1.14
CA GLN A 223 -20.38 12.07 -1.70
C GLN A 223 -20.65 11.07 -0.58
N SER A 224 -21.24 9.93 -0.91
CA SER A 224 -21.55 8.91 0.08
C SER A 224 -21.24 7.52 -0.41
N PHE A 225 -20.84 6.68 0.52
CA PHE A 225 -20.60 5.27 0.33
C PHE A 225 -21.75 4.47 0.94
N SER A 226 -22.15 3.36 0.30
CA SER A 226 -23.13 2.44 0.85
C SER A 226 -22.72 1.00 0.61
N ALA A 227 -22.76 0.19 1.67
CA ALA A 227 -22.39 -1.23 1.61
C ALA A 227 -23.58 -2.18 1.39
N GLY A 228 -24.71 -1.70 0.88
CA GLY A 228 -25.87 -2.54 0.56
C GLY A 228 -26.78 -2.91 1.75
N CYS A 229 -26.31 -2.79 3.01
CA CYS A 229 -27.15 -3.04 4.20
C CYS A 229 -27.90 -1.78 4.72
N ARG A 230 -29.03 -2.00 5.42
CA ARG A 230 -29.89 -0.91 5.92
C ARG A 230 -29.18 -0.05 6.97
N GLY A 231 -28.93 1.21 6.63
CA GLY A 231 -28.22 2.17 7.49
C GLY A 231 -26.70 2.05 7.42
N CYS A 232 -26.17 1.30 6.46
CA CYS A 232 -24.74 1.17 6.18
C CYS A 232 -24.29 2.23 5.18
N ARG A 233 -24.48 3.50 5.57
CA ARG A 233 -24.09 4.66 4.76
C ARG A 233 -22.98 5.41 5.47
N LEU A 234 -21.97 5.82 4.72
CA LEU A 234 -20.87 6.66 5.17
C LEU A 234 -20.74 7.88 4.24
N GLY A 235 -19.92 8.86 4.64
CA GLY A 235 -19.77 10.12 3.90
C GLY A 235 -20.89 11.13 4.17
N ALA A 236 -21.20 11.93 3.15
CA ALA A 236 -22.13 13.04 3.20
C ALA A 236 -23.51 12.65 3.76
N GLY A 237 -23.98 13.46 4.72
CA GLY A 237 -25.27 13.27 5.39
C GLY A 237 -25.18 12.51 6.72
N VAL A 238 -24.08 11.80 7.01
CA VAL A 238 -23.84 11.19 8.34
C VAL A 238 -23.08 12.20 9.19
N ARG A 239 -23.68 12.66 10.30
CA ARG A 239 -23.18 13.85 11.02
C ARG A 239 -22.45 13.54 12.32
N THR A 240 -22.85 12.51 13.05
CA THR A 240 -22.26 12.23 14.37
C THR A 240 -21.30 11.05 14.32
N ARG A 241 -20.28 11.08 15.17
CA ARG A 241 -19.34 9.95 15.31
C ARG A 241 -20.05 8.65 15.70
N ALA A 242 -21.09 8.74 16.52
CA ALA A 242 -21.87 7.58 16.93
C ALA A 242 -22.63 6.94 15.74
N ASP A 243 -23.20 7.75 14.85
CA ASP A 243 -23.87 7.25 13.65
C ASP A 243 -22.87 6.59 12.68
N VAL A 244 -21.68 7.17 12.55
CA VAL A 244 -20.58 6.58 11.78
C VAL A 244 -20.19 5.23 12.36
N ASP A 245 -19.85 5.16 13.65
CA ASP A 245 -19.42 3.92 14.30
C ASP A 245 -20.51 2.84 14.26
N LEU A 246 -21.78 3.22 14.38
CA LEU A 246 -22.92 2.31 14.23
C LEU A 246 -23.05 1.79 12.78
N ALA A 247 -22.91 2.66 11.78
CA ALA A 247 -22.95 2.26 10.37
C ALA A 247 -21.81 1.29 10.05
N ILE A 248 -20.59 1.56 10.52
CA ILE A 248 -19.43 0.69 10.32
C ILE A 248 -19.64 -0.66 11.00
N THR A 249 -20.10 -0.67 12.26
CA THR A 249 -20.37 -1.93 12.97
C THR A 249 -21.36 -2.81 12.21
N LYS A 250 -22.37 -2.22 11.56
CA LYS A 250 -23.31 -2.95 10.71
C LYS A 250 -22.67 -3.50 9.43
N ILE A 251 -21.82 -2.71 8.78
CA ILE A 251 -21.05 -3.15 7.60
C ILE A 251 -20.21 -4.38 7.95
N LEU A 252 -19.50 -4.33 9.07
CA LEU A 252 -18.60 -5.40 9.49
C LEU A 252 -19.35 -6.66 9.95
N ALA A 253 -20.52 -6.49 10.58
CA ALA A 253 -21.33 -7.58 11.11
C ALA A 253 -22.28 -8.23 10.09
N ASP A 254 -22.32 -7.74 8.84
CA ASP A 254 -23.21 -8.27 7.80
C ASP A 254 -22.92 -9.78 7.56
N PRO A 255 -23.89 -10.68 7.78
CA PRO A 255 -23.70 -12.12 7.59
C PRO A 255 -23.45 -12.50 6.12
N ASP A 256 -23.97 -11.70 5.18
CA ASP A 256 -23.76 -11.87 3.74
C ASP A 256 -22.54 -11.08 3.25
N GLY A 257 -21.95 -10.26 4.13
CA GLY A 257 -20.76 -9.47 3.86
C GLY A 257 -19.45 -10.26 3.99
N GLN A 258 -18.36 -9.62 3.56
CA GLN A 258 -17.02 -10.21 3.55
C GLN A 258 -16.44 -10.44 4.96
N TYR A 259 -16.72 -9.55 5.91
CA TYR A 259 -15.98 -9.46 7.17
C TYR A 259 -16.51 -10.40 8.26
N LYS A 260 -17.82 -10.37 8.54
CA LYS A 260 -18.48 -11.17 9.59
C LYS A 260 -17.88 -10.93 10.98
N LEU A 261 -17.51 -9.69 11.28
CA LEU A 261 -16.86 -9.24 12.50
C LEU A 261 -17.84 -8.48 13.41
N SER A 262 -17.58 -8.51 14.71
CA SER A 262 -18.35 -7.74 15.69
C SER A 262 -17.51 -7.41 16.92
N PRO A 263 -17.98 -6.55 17.84
CA PRO A 263 -17.29 -6.33 19.11
C PRO A 263 -17.03 -7.63 19.91
N ALA A 264 -17.88 -8.65 19.73
CA ALA A 264 -17.74 -9.98 20.34
C ALA A 264 -16.90 -10.95 19.48
N ASN A 265 -16.86 -10.77 18.15
CA ASN A 265 -16.04 -11.54 17.23
C ASN A 265 -15.04 -10.62 16.51
N GLN A 266 -13.91 -10.34 17.16
CA GLN A 266 -12.97 -9.33 16.67
C GLN A 266 -12.04 -9.82 15.55
N GLY A 267 -12.10 -11.11 15.22
CA GLY A 267 -11.16 -11.74 14.28
C GLY A 267 -9.75 -11.85 14.86
N LYS A 268 -8.79 -12.15 13.98
CA LYS A 268 -7.37 -12.29 14.36
C LYS A 268 -6.71 -10.93 14.55
N HIS A 269 -5.60 -10.90 15.26
CA HIS A 269 -4.71 -9.74 15.28
C HIS A 269 -3.94 -9.61 13.97
N GLN A 270 -3.50 -8.39 13.64
CA GLN A 270 -2.70 -8.10 12.45
C GLN A 270 -1.42 -8.95 12.39
N PHE A 271 -0.85 -9.26 13.55
CA PHE A 271 0.31 -10.12 13.69
C PHE A 271 0.04 -11.27 14.65
N GLU A 272 0.28 -12.50 14.19
CA GLU A 272 0.34 -13.69 15.05
C GLU A 272 1.71 -13.73 15.75
N LEU A 273 1.73 -13.30 17.02
CA LEU A 273 2.95 -13.31 17.84
C LEU A 273 3.07 -14.63 18.59
N TRP A 274 4.12 -15.39 18.28
CA TRP A 274 4.38 -16.72 18.86
C TRP A 274 5.05 -16.67 20.25
N VAL A 275 5.36 -15.48 20.75
CA VAL A 275 6.07 -15.26 22.02
C VAL A 275 5.30 -14.23 22.85
N ARG A 276 5.13 -14.50 24.15
CA ARG A 276 4.51 -13.53 25.08
C ARG A 276 5.39 -12.28 25.17
N PRO A 277 4.80 -11.07 25.23
CA PRO A 277 5.57 -9.86 25.51
C PRO A 277 6.34 -10.05 26.83
N PRO A 278 7.59 -9.58 26.93
CA PRO A 278 8.28 -9.53 28.20
C PRO A 278 7.45 -8.68 29.18
N GLU A 279 7.36 -9.12 30.44
CA GLU A 279 6.59 -8.44 31.47
C GLU A 279 7.07 -6.99 31.59
N GLN A 280 6.13 -6.03 31.60
CA GLN A 280 6.48 -4.63 31.85
C GLN A 280 7.08 -4.52 33.26
N PRO A 281 8.23 -3.85 33.43
CA PRO A 281 8.84 -3.66 34.75
C PRO A 281 7.95 -2.84 35.68
#